data_AF-A0A7H1MLT4-F1
#
_entry.id   AF-A0A7H1MLT4-F1
#
_cell.length_a   1.000
_cell.length_b   1.000
_cell.length_c   1.000
_cell.angle_alpha   90.00
_cell.angle_beta   90.00
_cell.angle_gamma   90.00
#
_symmetry.space_group_name_H-M   'P 1'
#
loop_
_entity.id
_entity.type
_entity.pdbx_description
1 polymer ?
#
loop_
_entity_poly.entity_id
_entity_poly.type
_entity_poly.pdbx_seq_one_letter_code
_entity_poly.pdbx_strand_id
1 'polypeptide(L)'
;MNNKLYKVLMSQVIELFGWEHIHTIEVLKSEEVLIEISELDPTMVPAFLLGVDKVKINSQVVWINKVEKVTVDSYINLDSSLLGYAVLYKGDIAYESKKDIGVNNNG
;
A
#
# COMPACT_ATOMS: atom_id res chain seq x y z
N MET A 1 18.80 1.17 11.59
CA MET A 1 17.83 0.95 10.51
C MET A 1 18.35 -0.11 9.56
N ASN A 2 17.56 -1.15 9.27
CA ASN A 2 17.94 -2.22 8.36
C ASN A 2 17.77 -1.74 6.91
N ASN A 3 18.87 -1.26 6.32
CA ASN A 3 18.93 -0.59 5.00
C ASN A 3 18.33 -1.41 3.84
N LYS A 4 18.17 -2.72 4.04
CA LYS A 4 17.63 -3.66 3.05
C LYS A 4 16.10 -3.63 2.99
N LEU A 5 15.41 -3.44 4.12
CA LEU A 5 13.95 -3.40 4.18
C LEU A 5 13.42 -2.07 3.61
N TYR A 6 14.10 -0.97 3.93
CA TYR A 6 13.86 0.35 3.34
C TYR A 6 13.91 0.35 1.81
N LYS A 7 14.92 -0.29 1.21
CA LYS A 7 15.03 -0.39 -0.26
C LYS A 7 13.91 -1.21 -0.89
N VAL A 8 13.42 -2.24 -0.19
CA VAL A 8 12.34 -3.09 -0.68
C VAL A 8 11.00 -2.35 -0.65
N LEU A 9 10.66 -1.72 0.48
CA LEU A 9 9.46 -0.88 0.55
C LEU A 9 9.50 0.26 -0.45
N MET A 10 10.67 0.89 -0.63
CA MET A 10 10.79 1.95 -1.60
C MET A 10 10.62 1.48 -3.04
N SER A 11 11.21 0.34 -3.42
CA SER A 11 10.98 -0.22 -4.75
C SER A 11 9.49 -0.52 -4.98
N GLN A 12 8.80 -1.07 -3.97
CA GLN A 12 7.39 -1.46 -4.08
C GLN A 12 6.45 -0.26 -4.20
N VAL A 13 6.67 0.78 -3.40
CA VAL A 13 5.90 2.03 -3.52
C VAL A 13 6.13 2.68 -4.88
N ILE A 14 7.36 2.70 -5.36
CA ILE A 14 7.67 3.30 -6.67
C ILE A 14 7.09 2.45 -7.81
N GLU A 15 7.16 1.13 -7.71
CA GLU A 15 6.56 0.20 -8.69
C GLU A 15 5.04 0.33 -8.74
N LEU A 16 4.39 0.56 -7.60
CA LEU A 16 2.94 0.70 -7.51
C LEU A 16 2.43 2.06 -8.00
N PHE A 17 3.03 3.15 -7.54
CA PHE A 17 2.49 4.48 -7.78
C PHE A 17 3.14 5.18 -8.98
N GLY A 18 4.31 4.73 -9.44
CA GLY A 18 5.15 5.49 -10.35
C GLY A 18 5.84 6.65 -9.61
N TRP A 19 7.12 6.89 -9.90
CA TRP A 19 7.89 7.95 -9.23
C TRP A 19 7.30 9.35 -9.47
N GLU A 20 6.74 9.55 -10.65
CA GLU A 20 6.12 10.79 -11.11
C GLU A 20 4.85 11.18 -10.34
N HIS A 21 4.22 10.23 -9.64
CA HIS A 21 3.01 10.47 -8.86
C HIS A 21 3.28 10.61 -7.35
N ILE A 22 4.53 10.52 -6.92
CA ILE A 22 4.89 10.61 -5.50
C ILE A 22 5.55 11.97 -5.23
N HIS A 23 4.89 12.80 -4.42
CA HIS A 23 5.41 14.11 -4.01
C HIS A 23 6.40 14.00 -2.87
N THR A 24 6.10 13.15 -1.89
CA THR A 24 6.91 12.99 -0.69
C THR A 24 6.78 11.57 -0.16
N ILE A 25 7.90 11.03 0.32
CA ILE A 25 7.94 9.79 1.10
C ILE A 25 8.58 10.10 2.45
N GLU A 26 7.84 9.82 3.51
CA GLU A 26 8.34 9.85 4.88
C GLU A 26 8.38 8.42 5.42
N VAL A 27 9.55 7.98 5.90
CA VAL A 27 9.69 6.66 6.50
C VAL A 27 9.43 6.74 7.99
N LEU A 28 8.31 6.18 8.42
CA LEU A 28 7.88 6.19 9.81
C LEU A 28 8.51 5.02 10.59
N LYS A 29 8.53 3.82 9.98
CA LYS A 29 9.14 2.60 10.54
C LYS A 29 9.79 1.77 9.43
N SER A 30 10.42 0.66 9.82
CA SER A 30 11.12 -0.22 8.87
C SER A 30 10.18 -0.83 7.82
N GLU A 31 8.91 -0.99 8.20
CA GLU A 31 7.81 -1.62 7.47
C GLU A 31 6.68 -0.64 7.10
N GLU A 32 6.84 0.65 7.43
CA GLU A 32 5.77 1.65 7.33
C GLU A 32 6.29 2.95 6.73
N VAL A 33 5.64 3.41 5.66
CA VAL A 33 5.93 4.67 4.99
C VAL A 33 4.65 5.49 4.85
N LEU A 34 4.77 6.81 4.99
CA LEU A 34 3.76 7.77 4.61
C LEU A 34 4.13 8.31 3.23
N ILE A 35 3.19 8.26 2.30
CA ILE A 35 3.36 8.88 0.99
C ILE A 35 2.32 9.96 0.78
N GLU A 36 2.75 11.02 0.12
CA GLU A 36 1.89 12.04 -0.46
C GLU A 36 1.88 11.85 -1.97
N ILE A 37 0.68 11.67 -2.51
CA ILE A 37 0.44 11.24 -3.89
C ILE A 37 -0.27 12.33 -4.67
N SER A 38 0.15 12.50 -5.92
CA SER A 38 -0.59 13.26 -6.93
C SER A 38 -1.96 12.65 -7.17
N GLU A 39 -2.81 13.32 -7.95
CA GLU A 39 -3.96 12.66 -8.54
C GLU A 39 -3.49 11.45 -9.39
N LEU A 40 -4.02 10.27 -9.09
CA LEU A 40 -3.63 8.99 -9.68
C LEU A 40 -4.66 8.57 -10.73
N ASP A 41 -4.19 7.95 -11.81
CA ASP A 41 -5.08 7.31 -12.79
C ASP A 41 -5.72 6.05 -12.17
N PRO A 42 -7.05 5.83 -12.32
CA PRO A 42 -7.75 4.63 -11.87
C PRO A 42 -7.15 3.29 -12.29
N THR A 43 -6.34 3.27 -13.35
CA THR A 43 -5.70 2.07 -13.88
C THR A 43 -4.35 1.75 -13.23
N MET A 44 -3.77 2.69 -12.48
CA MET A 44 -2.43 2.57 -11.90
C MET A 44 -2.44 2.08 -10.45
N VAL A 45 -3.55 2.26 -9.73
CA VAL A 45 -3.62 2.00 -8.29
C VAL A 45 -4.93 1.33 -7.90
N PRO A 46 -4.97 0.68 -6.72
CA PRO A 46 -6.22 0.16 -6.20
C PRO A 46 -7.31 1.21 -6.14
N ALA A 47 -8.52 0.86 -6.59
CA ALA A 47 -9.60 1.83 -6.77
C ALA A 47 -9.99 2.56 -5.46
N PHE A 48 -9.74 1.94 -4.31
CA PHE A 48 -10.01 2.54 -3.00
C PHE A 48 -9.02 3.65 -2.60
N LEU A 49 -7.94 3.84 -3.35
CA LEU A 49 -6.97 4.93 -3.17
C LEU A 49 -7.30 6.15 -4.04
N LEU A 50 -8.30 6.08 -4.93
CA LEU A 50 -8.68 7.22 -5.73
C LEU A 50 -9.23 8.35 -4.87
N GLY A 51 -8.68 9.56 -5.07
CA GLY A 51 -9.00 10.73 -4.25
C GLY A 51 -8.35 10.75 -2.87
N VAL A 52 -7.44 9.80 -2.57
CA VAL A 52 -6.58 9.85 -1.39
C VAL A 52 -5.33 10.66 -1.75
N ASP A 53 -5.05 11.71 -0.99
CA ASP A 53 -3.88 12.59 -1.15
C ASP A 53 -2.68 12.13 -0.32
N LYS A 54 -2.94 11.53 0.85
CA LYS A 54 -1.93 11.00 1.76
C LYS A 54 -2.34 9.65 2.31
N VAL A 55 -1.41 8.69 2.24
CA VAL A 55 -1.66 7.32 2.71
C VAL A 55 -0.43 6.75 3.40
N LYS A 56 -0.66 6.08 4.54
CA LYS A 56 0.34 5.24 5.19
C LYS A 56 0.25 3.85 4.59
N ILE A 57 1.39 3.28 4.23
CA ILE A 57 1.50 1.92 3.68
C ILE A 57 2.31 1.10 4.67
N ASN A 58 1.74 -0.02 5.10
CA ASN A 58 2.42 -1.02 5.90
C ASN A 58 2.60 -2.30 5.07
N SER A 59 3.86 -2.69 4.83
CA SER A 59 4.18 -3.81 3.93
C SER A 59 4.71 -5.01 4.71
N GLN A 60 4.11 -6.17 4.45
CA GLN A 60 4.50 -7.45 5.05
C GLN A 60 4.84 -8.47 3.99
N VAL A 61 5.98 -9.14 4.14
CA VAL A 61 6.38 -10.23 3.24
C VAL A 61 5.86 -11.56 3.77
N VAL A 62 5.10 -12.27 2.94
CA VAL A 62 4.55 -13.58 3.26
C VAL A 62 5.11 -14.63 2.29
N TRP A 63 5.41 -15.82 2.82
CA TRP A 63 5.85 -16.97 2.02
C TRP A 63 4.72 -17.97 1.86
N ILE A 64 4.27 -18.19 0.63
CA ILE A 64 3.29 -19.23 0.28
C ILE A 64 4.06 -20.52 0.00
N ASN A 65 3.69 -21.60 0.70
CA ASN A 65 4.30 -22.93 0.57
C ASN A 65 5.83 -22.95 0.73
N LYS A 66 6.43 -21.95 1.39
CA LYS A 66 7.90 -21.76 1.53
C LYS A 66 8.67 -21.58 0.22
N VAL A 67 7.98 -21.37 -0.91
CA VAL A 67 8.61 -21.25 -2.23
C VAL A 67 8.27 -19.91 -2.89
N GLU A 68 7.03 -19.46 -2.74
CA GLU A 68 6.59 -18.21 -3.36
C GLU A 68 6.58 -17.08 -2.35
N LYS A 69 7.11 -15.92 -2.77
CA LYS A 69 7.13 -14.71 -1.96
C LYS A 69 6.07 -13.75 -2.50
N VAL A 70 5.15 -13.35 -1.64
CA VAL A 70 4.20 -12.26 -1.90
C VAL A 70 4.42 -11.14 -0.90
N THR A 71 4.01 -9.93 -1.26
CA THR A 71 3.94 -8.80 -0.33
C THR A 71 2.49 -8.44 -0.10
N VAL A 72 2.12 -8.21 1.15
CA VAL A 72 0.79 -7.73 1.52
C VAL A 72 0.96 -6.32 2.02
N ASP A 73 0.35 -5.37 1.32
CA ASP A 73 0.35 -3.95 1.66
C ASP A 73 -0.99 -3.57 2.27
N SER A 74 -0.94 -2.96 3.44
CA SER A 74 -2.10 -2.36 4.11
C SER A 74 -2.05 -0.86 3.94
N TYR A 75 -3.14 -0.28 3.44
CA TYR A 75 -3.28 1.15 3.21
C TYR A 75 -4.12 1.77 4.31
N ILE A 76 -3.57 2.76 5.00
CA ILE A 76 -4.14 3.36 6.19
C ILE A 76 -4.17 4.87 5.98
N ASN A 77 -5.31 5.51 6.23
CA ASN A 77 -5.39 6.96 6.14
C ASN A 77 -4.66 7.64 7.33
N LEU A 78 -4.67 8.97 7.37
CA LEU A 78 -4.00 9.72 8.44
C LEU A 78 -4.64 9.52 9.82
N ASP A 79 -5.95 9.29 9.88
CA ASP A 79 -6.68 9.02 11.14
C ASP A 79 -6.49 7.59 11.68
N SER A 80 -5.68 6.77 11.00
CA SER A 80 -5.37 5.38 11.34
C SER A 80 -6.49 4.38 11.05
N SER A 81 -7.46 4.75 10.21
CA SER A 81 -8.41 3.82 9.62
C SER A 81 -7.81 3.10 8.41
N LEU A 82 -7.89 1.77 8.44
CA LEU A 82 -7.57 0.92 7.29
C LEU A 82 -8.53 1.23 6.13
N LEU A 83 -7.98 1.58 4.97
CA LEU A 83 -8.70 1.84 3.72
C LEU A 83 -8.91 0.56 2.91
N GLY A 84 -7.89 -0.30 2.90
CA GLY A 84 -7.87 -1.53 2.12
C GLY A 84 -6.51 -2.20 2.16
N TYR A 85 -6.38 -3.29 1.43
CA TYR A 85 -5.14 -4.02 1.27
C TYR A 85 -4.94 -4.46 -0.18
N ALA A 86 -3.68 -4.60 -0.58
CA ALA A 86 -3.29 -5.17 -1.86
C ALA A 86 -2.26 -6.28 -1.64
N VAL A 87 -2.31 -7.31 -2.46
CA VAL A 87 -1.30 -8.36 -2.52
C VAL A 87 -0.49 -8.17 -3.79
N LEU A 88 0.81 -7.96 -3.62
CA LEU A 88 1.77 -7.86 -4.71
C LEU A 88 2.45 -9.20 -4.95
N TYR A 89 2.39 -9.67 -6.20
CA TYR A 89 3.12 -10.83 -6.67
C TYR A 89 4.01 -10.42 -7.84
N LYS A 90 5.33 -10.57 -7.66
CA LYS A 90 6.34 -10.21 -8.68
C LYS A 90 6.29 -8.74 -9.17
N GLY A 91 5.78 -7.83 -8.33
CA GLY A 91 5.67 -6.40 -8.64
C GLY A 91 4.26 -5.98 -9.08
N ASP A 92 3.41 -6.93 -9.47
CA ASP A 92 2.04 -6.65 -9.93
C ASP A 92 1.01 -6.82 -8.80
N ILE A 93 -0.08 -6.07 -8.87
CA ILE A 93 -1.25 -6.25 -7.99
C ILE A 93 -1.96 -7.55 -8.41
N ALA A 94 -1.82 -8.58 -7.58
CA ALA A 94 -2.47 -9.87 -7.79
C ALA A 94 -3.89 -9.92 -7.17
N TYR A 95 -4.11 -9.12 -6.13
CA TYR A 95 -5.38 -9.03 -5.41
C TYR A 95 -5.49 -7.68 -4.72
N GLU A 96 -6.70 -7.14 -4.66
CA GLU A 96 -7.02 -5.97 -3.85
C GLU A 96 -8.37 -6.11 -3.16
N SER A 97 -8.51 -5.48 -2.01
CA SER A 97 -9.79 -5.40 -1.29
C SER A 97 -9.85 -4.09 -0.51
N LYS A 98 -10.97 -3.40 -0.68
CA LYS A 98 -11.35 -2.29 0.19
C LYS A 98 -11.76 -2.85 1.56
N LYS A 99 -11.51 -2.09 2.63
CA LYS A 99 -12.16 -2.39 3.91
C LYS A 99 -13.64 -2.02 3.79
N ASP A 100 -14.52 -3.00 3.95
CA ASP A 100 -15.93 -2.71 4.19
C ASP A 100 -16.05 -2.00 5.53
N ILE A 101 -16.36 -0.70 5.49
CA ILE A 101 -16.87 0.02 6.64
C ILE A 101 -18.28 -0.57 6.82
N GLY A 102 -18.39 -1.60 7.68
CA GLY A 102 -19.65 -2.28 7.91
C GLY A 102 -20.77 -1.25 8.08
N VAL A 103 -21.70 -1.22 7.13
CA VAL A 103 -22.97 -0.52 7.34
C VAL A 103 -23.62 -1.29 8.47
N ASN A 104 -23.54 -0.76 9.70
CA ASN A 104 -24.39 -1.19 10.80
C ASN A 104 -25.83 -0.88 10.39
N ASN A 105 -26.45 -1.79 9.65
CA ASN A 105 -27.88 -1.85 9.47
C ASN A 105 -28.47 -2.39 10.77
N ASN A 106 -28.46 -1.56 11.82
CA ASN A 106 -29.32 -1.75 12.97
C ASN A 106 -30.73 -1.32 12.55
N GLY A 107 -31.47 -2.28 11.99
CA GLY A 107 -32.94 -2.20 11.88
C GLY A 107 -33.62 -2.41 13.23
#